data_AF-A0A1I7TVV3-F1
#
_entry.id   AF-A0A1I7TVV3-F1
#
_cell.length_a   1.000
_cell.length_b   1.000
_cell.length_c   1.000
_cell.angle_alpha   90.00
_cell.angle_beta   90.00
_cell.angle_gamma   90.00
#
_symmetry.space_group_name_H-M   'P 1'
#
loop_
_entity.id
_entity.type
_entity.pdbx_description
1 polymer ?
#
loop_
_entity_poly.entity_id
_entity_poly.type
_entity_poly.pdbx_seq_one_letter_code
_entity_poly.pdbx_strand_id
1 'polypeptide(L)'
;MLLFLALLVFQCSAAPDTDCQVMENNIYTWTSQATGCENNIGDANCDYTYGSVTLSPGSSFERPRLCYQAPNSQGVWVDNPAQKNGAIANCAKKCGYCCKTVGYTCPKRNIPNVPLSIQKICEEVTWDKCLYSIENRPIYAFYCPNTCGFCDINDCIDAVPTCSMNPSICTSMQEFGTKYCEHTCGICTQCPDTLSNCTQWKNQGLCTTYGDSFIKRYCGKTCGLC
;
A
#
# COMPACT_ATOMS: atom_id res chain seq x y z
N MET A 1 53.56 30.60 -25.39
CA MET A 1 52.56 29.61 -25.82
C MET A 1 51.99 28.99 -24.54
N LEU A 2 50.90 29.57 -24.01
CA LEU A 2 50.28 29.16 -22.74
C LEU A 2 49.31 28.01 -23.04
N LEU A 3 49.62 26.81 -22.55
CA LEU A 3 48.71 25.67 -22.55
C LEU A 3 47.66 25.86 -21.45
N PHE A 4 46.41 26.11 -21.84
CA PHE A 4 45.26 25.97 -20.93
C PHE A 4 44.82 24.50 -20.94
N LEU A 5 45.12 23.77 -19.87
CA LEU A 5 44.54 22.45 -19.61
C LEU A 5 43.09 22.67 -19.15
N ALA A 6 42.12 22.38 -20.02
CA ALA A 6 40.72 22.36 -19.65
C ALA A 6 40.43 21.09 -18.83
N LEU A 7 40.35 21.22 -17.51
CA LEU A 7 39.78 20.19 -16.65
C LEU A 7 38.28 20.08 -16.95
N LEU A 8 37.89 19.06 -17.71
CA LEU A 8 36.51 18.61 -17.84
C LEU A 8 36.08 18.04 -16.48
N VAL A 9 35.41 18.86 -15.68
CA VAL A 9 34.74 18.42 -14.47
C VAL A 9 33.52 17.60 -14.92
N PHE A 10 33.65 16.28 -14.89
CA PHE A 10 32.52 15.37 -15.07
C PHE A 10 31.58 15.60 -13.88
N GLN A 11 30.55 16.42 -14.05
CA GLN A 11 29.48 16.54 -13.06
C GLN A 11 28.74 15.20 -13.06
N CYS A 12 29.01 14.37 -12.05
CA CYS A 12 28.19 13.22 -11.74
C CYS A 12 26.81 13.76 -11.37
N SER A 13 25.84 13.67 -12.29
CA SER A 13 24.44 13.88 -11.95
C SER A 13 24.10 12.87 -10.85
N ALA A 14 23.57 13.36 -9.73
CA ALA A 14 23.02 12.49 -8.69
C ALA A 14 22.10 11.45 -9.35
N ALA A 15 22.28 10.18 -9.01
CA ALA A 15 21.47 9.12 -9.58
C ALA A 15 19.97 9.46 -9.34
N PRO A 16 19.11 9.29 -10.35
CA PRO A 16 17.69 9.57 -10.19
C PRO A 16 17.12 8.68 -9.08
N ASP A 17 16.16 9.20 -8.33
CA ASP A 17 15.48 8.41 -7.31
C ASP A 17 14.53 7.40 -7.94
N THR A 18 14.91 6.12 -7.89
CA THR A 18 14.23 5.00 -8.56
C THR A 18 13.25 4.24 -7.67
N ASP A 19 12.96 4.73 -6.45
CA ASP A 19 11.96 4.10 -5.60
C ASP A 19 10.61 3.94 -6.34
N CYS A 20 9.94 2.80 -6.16
CA CYS A 20 8.69 2.45 -6.83
C CYS A 20 8.74 2.37 -8.37
N GLN A 21 9.93 2.32 -8.96
CA GLN A 21 10.14 2.08 -10.39
C GLN A 21 10.78 0.71 -10.62
N VAL A 22 10.59 0.18 -11.82
CA VAL A 22 11.27 -1.02 -12.32
C VAL A 22 12.06 -0.66 -13.57
N MET A 23 13.21 -1.30 -13.77
CA MET A 23 14.05 -1.12 -14.94
C MET A 23 13.75 -2.21 -15.96
N GLU A 24 13.18 -1.83 -17.10
CA GLU A 24 12.91 -2.72 -18.22
C GLU A 24 13.51 -2.11 -19.50
N ASN A 25 14.32 -2.87 -20.23
CA ASN A 25 14.97 -2.40 -21.46
C ASN A 25 15.76 -1.09 -21.31
N ASN A 26 16.47 -0.93 -20.17
CA ASN A 26 17.22 0.29 -19.80
C ASN A 26 16.36 1.55 -19.58
N ILE A 27 15.04 1.39 -19.42
CA ILE A 27 14.11 2.49 -19.11
C ILE A 27 13.49 2.20 -17.74
N TYR A 28 13.52 3.20 -16.85
CA TYR A 28 12.78 3.14 -15.60
C TYR A 28 11.32 3.48 -15.84
N THR A 29 10.42 2.61 -15.40
CA THR A 29 8.98 2.81 -15.49
C THR A 29 8.33 2.68 -14.12
N TRP A 30 7.27 3.47 -13.89
CA TRP A 30 6.54 3.45 -12.63
C TRP A 30 5.77 2.14 -12.45
N THR A 31 5.90 1.53 -11.27
CA THR A 31 5.04 0.39 -10.89
C THR A 31 3.59 0.83 -10.64
N SER A 32 2.65 -0.10 -10.68
CA SER A 32 1.26 0.16 -10.27
C SER A 32 1.16 0.65 -8.83
N GLN A 33 2.08 0.21 -7.96
CA GLN A 33 2.15 0.61 -6.55
C GLN A 33 2.77 2.00 -6.35
N ALA A 34 3.33 2.65 -7.37
CA ALA A 34 3.89 3.98 -7.22
C ALA A 34 2.80 5.02 -6.91
N THR A 35 1.63 4.86 -7.52
CA THR A 35 0.49 5.78 -7.41
C THR A 35 -0.79 5.11 -6.90
N GLY A 36 -0.70 3.84 -6.47
CA GLY A 36 -1.81 3.08 -5.88
C GLY A 36 -2.15 3.46 -4.45
N CYS A 37 -2.26 4.74 -4.13
CA CYS A 37 -2.73 5.22 -2.84
C CYS A 37 -3.31 6.62 -2.99
N GLU A 38 -3.92 7.14 -1.94
CA GLU A 38 -4.34 8.55 -1.89
C GLU A 38 -3.31 9.40 -1.16
N ASN A 39 -3.26 10.68 -1.51
CA ASN A 39 -2.50 11.66 -0.75
C ASN A 39 -3.20 11.90 0.60
N ASN A 40 -2.40 12.15 1.65
CA ASN A 40 -2.95 12.46 2.97
C ASN A 40 -3.47 13.91 3.05
N ILE A 41 -2.98 14.77 2.16
CA ILE A 41 -3.51 16.12 1.94
C ILE A 41 -4.14 16.20 0.54
N GLY A 42 -4.97 17.23 0.31
CA GLY A 42 -5.65 17.39 -0.98
C GLY A 42 -4.69 17.50 -2.17
N ASP A 43 -5.09 16.93 -3.32
CA ASP A 43 -4.26 16.90 -4.53
C ASP A 43 -3.79 18.30 -4.97
N ALA A 44 -4.64 19.32 -4.84
CA ALA A 44 -4.27 20.71 -5.16
C ALA A 44 -3.10 21.22 -4.30
N ASN A 45 -3.02 20.83 -3.02
CA ASN A 45 -1.91 21.19 -2.15
C ASN A 45 -0.64 20.44 -2.54
N CYS A 46 -0.75 19.17 -2.92
CA CYS A 46 0.38 18.41 -3.44
C CYS A 46 0.88 18.98 -4.76
N ASP A 47 0.00 19.40 -5.66
CA ASP A 47 0.34 20.05 -6.93
C ASP A 47 1.05 21.39 -6.71
N TYR A 48 0.56 22.20 -5.77
CA TYR A 48 1.22 23.44 -5.40
C TYR A 48 2.63 23.21 -4.85
N THR A 49 2.79 22.19 -4.00
CA THR A 49 4.06 21.92 -3.29
C THR A 49 5.09 21.25 -4.18
N TYR A 50 4.67 20.29 -5.02
CA TYR A 50 5.57 19.40 -5.76
C TYR A 50 5.52 19.61 -7.28
N GLY A 51 4.70 20.56 -7.77
CA GLY A 51 4.48 20.85 -9.18
C GLY A 51 3.35 20.02 -9.79
N SER A 52 2.99 20.24 -11.06
CA SER A 52 1.78 19.66 -11.67
C SER A 52 2.01 18.38 -12.50
N VAL A 53 3.18 17.75 -12.41
CA VAL A 53 3.44 16.48 -13.12
C VAL A 53 2.60 15.35 -12.53
N THR A 54 1.88 14.61 -13.38
CA THR A 54 1.12 13.44 -12.98
C THR A 54 1.90 12.18 -13.36
N LEU A 55 2.26 11.39 -12.36
CA LEU A 55 2.92 10.10 -12.55
C LEU A 55 1.85 9.03 -12.80
N SER A 56 2.13 8.10 -13.71
CA SER A 56 1.21 7.00 -14.02
C SER A 56 1.97 5.68 -14.18
N PRO A 57 1.35 4.54 -13.81
CA PRO A 57 1.97 3.23 -13.99
C PRO A 57 2.39 2.99 -15.45
N GLY A 58 3.58 2.42 -15.66
CA GLY A 58 4.16 2.15 -16.97
C GLY A 58 4.77 3.36 -17.68
N SER A 59 4.52 4.59 -17.22
CA SER A 59 5.19 5.78 -17.76
C SER A 59 6.64 5.88 -17.27
N SER A 60 7.46 6.64 -17.99
CA SER A 60 8.86 6.94 -17.67
C SER A 60 9.07 8.41 -17.26
N PHE A 61 8.02 9.10 -16.80
CA PHE A 61 8.13 10.47 -16.33
C PHE A 61 9.08 10.56 -15.14
N GLU A 62 9.96 11.56 -15.14
CA GLU A 62 10.86 11.81 -14.02
C GLU A 62 10.07 12.20 -12.76
N ARG A 63 10.50 11.69 -11.59
CA ARG A 63 9.95 12.11 -10.31
C ARG A 63 10.18 13.62 -10.14
N PRO A 64 9.18 14.42 -9.74
CA PRO A 64 9.40 15.83 -9.47
C PRO A 64 10.52 16.00 -8.43
N ARG A 65 11.56 16.77 -8.75
CA ARG A 65 12.74 16.95 -7.87
C ARG A 65 12.37 17.37 -6.45
N LEU A 66 11.33 18.19 -6.30
CA LEU A 66 10.84 18.66 -5.01
C LEU A 66 10.34 17.52 -4.12
N CYS A 67 10.05 16.35 -4.67
CA CYS A 67 9.65 15.18 -3.89
C CYS A 67 10.80 14.53 -3.13
N TYR A 68 12.06 14.86 -3.42
CA TYR A 68 13.21 14.19 -2.79
C TYR A 68 14.46 15.07 -2.62
N GLN A 69 14.52 16.23 -3.27
CA GLN A 69 15.66 17.14 -3.23
C GLN A 69 15.30 18.47 -2.60
N ALA A 70 16.29 19.09 -1.97
CA ALA A 70 16.23 20.47 -1.49
C ALA A 70 17.56 21.18 -1.81
N PRO A 71 17.57 22.51 -1.96
CA PRO A 71 18.81 23.25 -2.13
C PRO A 71 19.63 23.20 -0.83
N ASN A 72 20.91 22.89 -0.95
CA ASN A 72 21.86 23.03 0.16
C ASN A 72 22.22 24.52 0.40
N SER A 73 23.13 24.79 1.34
CA SER A 73 23.57 26.16 1.68
C SER A 73 24.20 26.93 0.50
N GLN A 74 24.59 26.25 -0.57
CA GLN A 74 25.17 26.82 -1.78
C GLN A 74 24.13 26.93 -2.92
N GLY A 75 22.86 26.61 -2.65
CA GLY A 75 21.79 26.61 -3.65
C GLY A 75 21.79 25.42 -4.59
N VAL A 76 22.63 24.41 -4.35
CA VAL A 76 22.71 23.19 -5.18
C VAL A 76 21.64 22.21 -4.70
N TRP A 77 20.84 21.72 -5.64
CA TRP A 77 19.83 20.70 -5.36
C TRP A 77 20.50 19.36 -5.09
N VAL A 78 20.23 18.82 -3.91
CA VAL A 78 20.75 17.54 -3.46
C VAL A 78 19.64 16.76 -2.80
N ASP A 79 19.79 15.43 -2.76
CA ASP A 79 18.86 14.55 -2.07
C ASP A 79 18.74 14.95 -0.59
N ASN A 80 17.49 15.07 -0.15
CA ASN A 80 17.15 15.52 1.18
C ASN A 80 16.16 14.51 1.81
N PRO A 81 16.60 13.72 2.80
CA PRO A 81 15.75 12.73 3.45
C PRO A 81 14.50 13.32 4.11
N ALA A 82 14.58 14.53 4.67
CA ALA A 82 13.41 15.17 5.27
C ALA A 82 12.37 15.54 4.21
N GLN A 83 12.82 16.06 3.06
CA GLN A 83 11.95 16.35 1.92
C GLN A 83 11.27 15.07 1.41
N LYS A 84 12.04 14.00 1.24
CA LYS A 84 11.54 12.69 0.80
C LYS A 84 10.53 12.11 1.78
N ASN A 85 10.83 12.14 3.08
CA ASN A 85 9.91 11.66 4.12
C ASN A 85 8.63 12.50 4.17
N GLY A 86 8.72 13.82 3.97
CA GLY A 86 7.55 14.70 3.86
C GLY A 86 6.66 14.36 2.65
N ALA A 87 7.27 14.04 1.51
CA ALA A 87 6.57 13.59 0.31
C ALA A 87 5.89 12.22 0.51
N ILE A 88 6.60 11.24 1.11
CA ILE A 88 6.03 9.92 1.44
C ILE A 88 4.85 10.05 2.41
N ALA A 89 4.95 10.92 3.42
CA ALA A 89 3.91 11.04 4.43
C ALA A 89 2.65 11.77 3.95
N ASN A 90 2.80 12.78 3.08
CA ASN A 90 1.70 13.70 2.76
C ASN A 90 1.19 13.56 1.32
N CYS A 91 2.08 13.29 0.38
CA CYS A 91 1.82 13.40 -1.05
C CYS A 91 2.38 12.19 -1.83
N ALA A 92 2.23 10.99 -1.26
CA ALA A 92 2.82 9.78 -1.81
C ALA A 92 2.35 9.49 -3.24
N LYS A 93 1.05 9.62 -3.53
CA LYS A 93 0.49 9.45 -4.88
C LYS A 93 1.10 10.44 -5.85
N LYS A 94 1.19 11.72 -5.45
CA LYS A 94 1.75 12.78 -6.29
C LYS A 94 3.21 12.54 -6.64
N CYS A 95 3.98 12.09 -5.65
CA CYS A 95 5.43 11.90 -5.77
C CYS A 95 5.85 10.48 -6.18
N GLY A 96 4.89 9.57 -6.42
CA GLY A 96 5.19 8.20 -6.85
C GLY A 96 5.83 7.37 -5.74
N TYR A 97 5.36 7.52 -4.50
CA TYR A 97 5.89 6.89 -3.30
C TYR A 97 4.89 5.97 -2.58
N CYS A 98 3.74 5.66 -3.18
CA CYS A 98 2.75 4.82 -2.50
C CYS A 98 3.35 3.48 -2.01
N CYS A 99 4.26 2.88 -2.78
CA CYS A 99 4.99 1.64 -2.40
C CYS A 99 5.91 1.78 -1.16
N LYS A 100 6.21 3.01 -0.72
CA LYS A 100 7.03 3.33 0.46
C LYS A 100 6.20 3.69 1.69
N THR A 101 4.88 3.79 1.55
CA THR A 101 3.99 4.07 2.67
C THR A 101 3.79 2.83 3.53
N VAL A 102 3.40 3.03 4.80
CA VAL A 102 3.19 1.93 5.75
C VAL A 102 2.18 0.90 5.27
N GLY A 103 1.20 1.30 4.45
CA GLY A 103 0.22 0.40 3.84
C GLY A 103 0.84 -0.59 2.85
N TYR A 104 2.04 -0.34 2.32
CA TYR A 104 2.67 -1.16 1.27
C TYR A 104 3.90 -1.95 1.77
N THR A 105 4.48 -1.59 2.92
CA THR A 105 5.82 -2.07 3.31
C THR A 105 5.88 -3.39 4.07
N CYS A 106 4.76 -4.12 4.22
CA CYS A 106 4.79 -5.43 4.86
C CYS A 106 5.33 -6.54 3.92
N PRO A 107 5.97 -7.59 4.47
CA PRO A 107 6.37 -8.75 3.70
C PRO A 107 5.17 -9.40 3.01
N LYS A 108 5.41 -10.04 1.86
CA LYS A 108 4.40 -10.93 1.26
C LYS A 108 4.05 -12.02 2.27
N ARG A 109 2.76 -12.29 2.43
CA ARG A 109 2.28 -13.35 3.32
C ARG A 109 2.73 -14.70 2.78
N ASN A 110 3.35 -15.50 3.63
CA ASN A 110 3.69 -16.88 3.30
C ASN A 110 2.55 -17.79 3.77
N ILE A 111 1.60 -18.06 2.88
CA ILE A 111 0.44 -18.92 3.14
C ILE A 111 0.64 -20.22 2.36
N PRO A 112 0.89 -21.36 3.01
CA PRO A 112 0.93 -22.64 2.30
C PRO A 112 -0.43 -22.98 1.67
N ASN A 113 -0.40 -23.55 0.47
CA ASN A 113 -1.59 -24.05 -0.25
C ASN A 113 -2.69 -23.00 -0.54
N VAL A 114 -2.33 -21.75 -0.85
CA VAL A 114 -3.30 -20.77 -1.36
C VAL A 114 -4.01 -21.34 -2.59
N PRO A 115 -5.35 -21.36 -2.65
CA PRO A 115 -6.08 -21.80 -3.83
C PRO A 115 -5.67 -21.00 -5.07
N LEU A 116 -5.54 -21.66 -6.23
CA LEU A 116 -5.12 -21.00 -7.47
C LEU A 116 -6.02 -19.82 -7.85
N SER A 117 -7.32 -19.89 -7.53
CA SER A 117 -8.27 -18.79 -7.71
C SER A 117 -7.88 -17.53 -6.92
N ILE A 118 -7.39 -17.70 -5.68
CA ILE A 118 -6.95 -16.59 -4.83
C ILE A 118 -5.60 -16.04 -5.29
N GLN A 119 -4.67 -16.91 -5.71
CA GLN A 119 -3.39 -16.48 -6.30
C GLN A 119 -3.64 -15.55 -7.50
N LYS A 120 -4.49 -16.00 -8.43
CA LYS A 120 -4.88 -15.23 -9.61
C LYS A 120 -5.55 -13.89 -9.25
N ILE A 121 -6.40 -13.87 -8.22
CA ILE A 121 -7.02 -12.63 -7.71
C ILE A 121 -5.95 -11.62 -7.28
N CYS A 122 -4.89 -12.05 -6.60
CA CYS A 122 -3.79 -11.18 -6.16
C CYS A 122 -2.82 -10.79 -7.28
N GLU A 123 -2.68 -11.60 -8.33
CA GLU A 123 -1.83 -11.29 -9.50
C GLU A 123 -2.48 -10.26 -10.43
N GLU A 124 -3.81 -10.32 -10.59
CA GLU A 124 -4.57 -9.46 -11.51
C GLU A 124 -5.16 -8.22 -10.83
N VAL A 125 -4.84 -7.99 -9.56
CA VAL A 125 -5.41 -6.87 -8.79
C VAL A 125 -4.85 -5.54 -9.27
N THR A 126 -5.75 -4.58 -9.46
CA THR A 126 -5.44 -3.18 -9.73
C THR A 126 -5.82 -2.34 -8.53
N TRP A 127 -5.32 -1.10 -8.45
CA TRP A 127 -5.71 -0.18 -7.37
C TRP A 127 -7.23 0.02 -7.28
N ASP A 128 -7.92 0.18 -8.41
CA ASP A 128 -9.38 0.28 -8.42
C ASP A 128 -10.06 -0.97 -7.86
N LYS A 129 -9.52 -2.17 -8.15
CA LYS A 129 -10.04 -3.41 -7.55
C LYS A 129 -9.83 -3.43 -6.04
N CYS A 130 -8.67 -2.97 -5.55
CA CYS A 130 -8.40 -2.84 -4.11
C CYS A 130 -9.45 -1.95 -3.43
N LEU A 131 -9.85 -0.84 -4.09
CA LEU A 131 -10.81 0.12 -3.56
C LEU A 131 -12.26 -0.36 -3.63
N TYR A 132 -12.68 -0.83 -4.81
CA TYR A 132 -14.11 -0.94 -5.13
C TYR A 132 -14.64 -2.37 -5.24
N SER A 133 -13.78 -3.39 -5.25
CA SER A 133 -14.24 -4.78 -5.28
C SER A 133 -14.72 -5.22 -3.90
N ILE A 134 -16.00 -5.00 -3.60
CA ILE A 134 -16.60 -5.31 -2.29
C ILE A 134 -16.33 -6.77 -1.90
N GLU A 135 -16.50 -7.71 -2.84
CA GLU A 135 -16.31 -9.14 -2.58
C GLU A 135 -14.85 -9.52 -2.30
N ASN A 136 -13.90 -8.95 -3.05
CA ASN A 136 -12.50 -9.33 -2.95
C ASN A 136 -11.67 -8.45 -2.01
N ARG A 137 -12.17 -7.29 -1.58
CA ARG A 137 -11.43 -6.37 -0.69
C ARG A 137 -10.95 -7.04 0.61
N PRO A 138 -11.78 -7.86 1.30
CA PRO A 138 -11.29 -8.67 2.42
C PRO A 138 -10.23 -9.72 2.01
N ILE A 139 -10.34 -10.29 0.82
CA ILE A 139 -9.36 -11.25 0.28
C ILE A 139 -8.02 -10.55 0.05
N TYR A 140 -8.03 -9.36 -0.55
CA TYR A 140 -6.83 -8.56 -0.77
C TYR A 140 -6.14 -8.18 0.54
N ALA A 141 -6.91 -7.72 1.53
CA ALA A 141 -6.40 -7.38 2.85
C ALA A 141 -5.68 -8.54 3.52
N PHE A 142 -6.15 -9.78 3.34
CA PHE A 142 -5.52 -10.93 3.98
C PHE A 142 -4.40 -11.57 3.14
N TYR A 143 -4.64 -11.82 1.85
CA TYR A 143 -3.73 -12.62 1.02
C TYR A 143 -2.62 -11.80 0.36
N CYS A 144 -2.90 -10.54 0.00
CA CYS A 144 -1.93 -9.67 -0.68
C CYS A 144 -2.02 -8.21 -0.19
N PRO A 145 -1.86 -7.97 1.14
CA PRO A 145 -2.01 -6.64 1.70
C PRO A 145 -1.04 -5.63 1.11
N ASN A 146 0.20 -6.03 0.85
CA ASN A 146 1.22 -5.16 0.27
C ASN A 146 0.99 -4.81 -1.20
N THR A 147 0.05 -5.48 -1.90
CA THR A 147 -0.35 -5.07 -3.25
C THR A 147 -1.41 -3.97 -3.20
N CYS A 148 -2.26 -4.00 -2.19
CA CYS A 148 -3.42 -3.10 -2.06
C CYS A 148 -3.25 -2.01 -1.00
N GLY A 149 -2.07 -1.85 -0.40
CA GLY A 149 -1.87 -0.80 0.60
C GLY A 149 -2.53 -1.10 1.95
N PHE A 150 -2.67 -2.38 2.30
CA PHE A 150 -3.40 -2.87 3.46
C PHE A 150 -2.51 -3.44 4.57
N CYS A 151 -1.22 -3.13 4.57
CA CYS A 151 -0.30 -3.68 5.56
C CYS A 151 -0.54 -3.20 7.00
N ASP A 152 -1.21 -2.07 7.20
CA ASP A 152 -1.43 -1.42 8.50
C ASP A 152 -2.82 -1.70 9.11
N ILE A 153 -3.66 -2.48 8.45
CA ILE A 153 -5.06 -2.72 8.89
C ILE A 153 -5.26 -4.04 9.66
N ASN A 154 -4.18 -4.74 10.00
CA ASN A 154 -4.21 -6.02 10.74
C ASN A 154 -5.19 -7.07 10.14
N ASP A 155 -5.27 -7.08 8.80
CA ASP A 155 -6.11 -7.94 7.95
C ASP A 155 -7.61 -7.97 8.28
N CYS A 156 -8.10 -6.91 8.93
CA CYS A 156 -9.52 -6.68 9.08
C CYS A 156 -9.90 -5.33 8.47
N ILE A 157 -10.79 -5.39 7.48
CA ILE A 157 -11.17 -4.26 6.65
C ILE A 157 -12.66 -4.29 6.40
N ASP A 158 -13.24 -3.11 6.23
CA ASP A 158 -14.57 -2.98 5.64
C ASP A 158 -14.51 -3.38 4.16
N ALA A 159 -15.41 -4.26 3.76
CA ALA A 159 -15.62 -4.60 2.35
C ALA A 159 -16.11 -3.38 1.55
N VAL A 160 -16.85 -2.48 2.22
CA VAL A 160 -17.24 -1.18 1.66
C VAL A 160 -16.34 -0.08 2.22
N PRO A 161 -15.54 0.62 1.39
CA PRO A 161 -14.54 1.59 1.88
C PRO A 161 -15.14 2.80 2.60
N THR A 162 -16.43 3.07 2.42
CA THR A 162 -17.12 4.25 2.97
C THR A 162 -17.90 3.97 4.25
N CYS A 163 -17.79 2.77 4.84
CA CYS A 163 -18.47 2.45 6.11
C CYS A 163 -18.15 3.47 7.21
N SER A 164 -16.90 3.93 7.29
CA SER A 164 -16.45 4.92 8.26
C SER A 164 -17.13 6.29 8.15
N MET A 165 -17.73 6.61 6.99
CA MET A 165 -18.47 7.87 6.79
C MET A 165 -19.80 7.88 7.55
N ASN A 166 -20.39 6.71 7.83
CA ASN A 166 -21.64 6.63 8.60
C ASN A 166 -21.65 5.40 9.54
N PRO A 167 -21.04 5.53 10.74
CA PRO A 167 -21.01 4.44 11.72
C PRO A 167 -22.39 4.00 12.23
N SER A 168 -23.45 4.78 12.04
CA SER A 168 -24.81 4.39 12.45
C SER A 168 -25.33 3.16 11.72
N ILE A 169 -24.73 2.82 10.56
CA ILE A 169 -25.08 1.64 9.76
C ILE A 169 -24.94 0.34 10.56
N CYS A 170 -24.05 0.32 11.55
CA CYS A 170 -23.85 -0.82 12.44
C CYS A 170 -25.09 -1.16 13.28
N THR A 171 -25.94 -0.16 13.55
CA THR A 171 -27.18 -0.34 14.31
C THR A 171 -28.43 -0.22 13.44
N SER A 172 -28.45 0.72 12.47
CA SER A 172 -29.62 0.98 11.63
C SER A 172 -29.80 -0.03 10.49
N MET A 173 -28.70 -0.67 10.05
CA MET A 173 -28.70 -1.71 9.02
C MET A 173 -27.80 -2.86 9.46
N GLN A 174 -28.10 -3.46 10.62
CA GLN A 174 -27.23 -4.41 11.30
C GLN A 174 -26.74 -5.56 10.41
N GLU A 175 -27.58 -6.12 9.54
CA GLU A 175 -27.19 -7.17 8.59
C GLU A 175 -26.13 -6.68 7.60
N PHE A 176 -26.31 -5.48 7.04
CA PHE A 176 -25.34 -4.85 6.15
C PHE A 176 -24.04 -4.53 6.90
N GLY A 177 -24.14 -3.90 8.08
CA GLY A 177 -22.99 -3.51 8.88
C GLY A 177 -22.15 -4.71 9.29
N THR A 178 -22.79 -5.80 9.73
CA THR A 178 -22.12 -7.06 10.09
C THR A 178 -21.42 -7.70 8.90
N LYS A 179 -22.00 -7.61 7.70
CA LYS A 179 -21.46 -8.25 6.49
C LYS A 179 -20.36 -7.45 5.80
N TYR A 180 -20.50 -6.12 5.74
CA TYR A 180 -19.66 -5.29 4.87
C TYR A 180 -18.82 -4.24 5.61
N CYS A 181 -19.11 -3.98 6.88
CA CYS A 181 -18.47 -2.94 7.69
C CYS A 181 -17.79 -3.54 8.93
N GLU A 182 -17.11 -4.67 8.78
CA GLU A 182 -16.54 -5.42 9.90
C GLU A 182 -15.57 -4.61 10.77
N HIS A 183 -14.74 -3.75 10.16
CA HIS A 183 -13.81 -2.89 10.87
C HIS A 183 -14.54 -1.75 11.55
N THR A 184 -15.37 -1.00 10.82
CA THR A 184 -16.13 0.14 11.37
C THR A 184 -17.09 -0.31 12.48
N CYS A 185 -17.72 -1.46 12.36
CA CYS A 185 -18.67 -1.98 13.34
C CYS A 185 -18.03 -2.79 14.48
N GLY A 186 -16.69 -2.85 14.55
CA GLY A 186 -15.98 -3.55 15.63
C GLY A 186 -16.19 -5.07 15.62
N ILE A 187 -16.56 -5.66 14.47
CA ILE A 187 -16.72 -7.11 14.32
C ILE A 187 -15.35 -7.79 14.38
N CYS A 188 -14.31 -7.14 13.86
CA CYS A 188 -12.93 -7.61 13.90
C CYS A 188 -12.45 -8.02 15.31
N THR A 189 -12.99 -7.40 16.36
CA THR A 189 -12.62 -7.69 17.76
C THR A 189 -13.49 -8.77 18.42
N GLN A 190 -14.57 -9.21 17.78
CA GLN A 190 -15.49 -10.21 18.36
C GLN A 190 -15.07 -11.65 18.11
N CYS A 191 -14.15 -11.88 17.15
CA CYS A 191 -13.50 -13.16 16.85
C CYS A 191 -14.41 -14.42 16.83
N PRO A 192 -15.56 -14.37 16.13
CA PRO A 192 -16.43 -15.53 16.03
C PRO A 192 -15.79 -16.69 15.24
N ASP A 193 -16.20 -17.92 15.53
CA ASP A 193 -16.00 -19.04 14.62
C ASP A 193 -17.12 -19.01 13.58
N THR A 194 -16.82 -18.56 12.37
CA THR A 194 -17.80 -18.48 11.27
C THR A 194 -17.65 -19.63 10.28
N LEU A 195 -16.55 -20.38 10.32
CA LEU A 195 -16.34 -21.56 9.49
C LEU A 195 -16.56 -22.84 10.30
N SER A 196 -17.16 -23.85 9.65
CA SER A 196 -17.46 -25.13 10.31
C SER A 196 -16.23 -26.02 10.54
N ASN A 197 -15.12 -25.74 9.86
CA ASN A 197 -13.90 -26.54 9.88
C ASN A 197 -12.82 -26.01 10.86
N CYS A 198 -13.13 -25.01 11.68
CA CYS A 198 -12.18 -24.43 12.63
C CYS A 198 -11.52 -25.47 13.55
N THR A 199 -12.28 -26.47 14.02
CA THR A 199 -11.75 -27.56 14.85
C THR A 199 -10.73 -28.42 14.09
N GLN A 200 -11.00 -28.73 12.83
CA GLN A 200 -10.08 -29.48 11.98
C GLN A 200 -8.80 -28.68 11.75
N TRP A 201 -8.93 -27.38 11.49
CA TRP A 201 -7.80 -26.49 11.26
C TRP A 201 -6.92 -26.31 12.48
N LYS A 202 -7.52 -26.23 13.67
CA LYS A 202 -6.80 -26.29 14.94
C LYS A 202 -5.96 -27.55 15.07
N ASN A 203 -6.54 -28.72 14.77
CA ASN A 203 -5.84 -30.00 14.84
C ASN A 203 -4.71 -30.13 13.79
N GLN A 204 -4.81 -29.39 12.68
CA GLN A 204 -3.78 -29.29 11.64
C GLN A 204 -2.68 -28.26 11.97
N GLY A 205 -2.71 -27.63 13.14
CA GLY A 205 -1.71 -26.63 13.57
C GLY A 205 -1.86 -25.28 12.89
N LEU A 206 -2.99 -25.01 12.23
CA LEU A 206 -3.21 -23.75 11.51
C LEU A 206 -3.37 -22.55 12.46
N CYS A 207 -3.84 -22.78 13.70
CA CYS A 207 -3.90 -21.75 14.74
C CYS A 207 -2.53 -21.21 15.17
N THR A 208 -1.45 -21.96 14.96
CA THR A 208 -0.09 -21.61 15.40
C THR A 208 0.86 -21.31 14.24
N THR A 209 0.54 -21.79 13.03
CA THR A 209 1.39 -21.63 11.83
C THR A 209 1.06 -20.35 11.05
N TYR A 210 -0.16 -19.84 11.20
CA TYR A 210 -0.64 -18.64 10.52
C TYR A 210 -0.78 -17.51 11.51
N GLY A 211 -0.04 -16.41 11.28
CA GLY A 211 -0.21 -15.15 11.98
C GLY A 211 -1.67 -14.66 11.89
N ASP A 212 -2.40 -14.94 12.95
CA ASP A 212 -3.24 -14.03 13.74
C ASP A 212 -4.41 -13.30 13.10
N SER A 213 -4.75 -13.48 11.82
CA SER A 213 -5.82 -12.65 11.25
C SER A 213 -6.90 -13.36 10.44
N PHE A 214 -6.59 -14.23 9.48
CA PHE A 214 -7.63 -15.07 8.87
C PHE A 214 -8.17 -16.08 9.86
N ILE A 215 -7.25 -16.79 10.55
CA ILE A 215 -7.66 -17.70 11.61
C ILE A 215 -8.34 -16.94 12.74
N LYS A 216 -7.91 -15.72 13.08
CA LYS A 216 -8.59 -14.88 14.08
C LYS A 216 -9.97 -14.39 13.66
N ARG A 217 -10.16 -14.09 12.37
CA ARG A 217 -11.43 -13.61 11.78
C ARG A 217 -12.47 -14.71 11.65
N TYR A 218 -12.05 -15.89 11.20
CA TYR A 218 -12.98 -16.97 10.85
C TYR A 218 -13.04 -18.09 11.88
N CYS A 219 -12.00 -18.24 12.69
CA CYS A 219 -11.81 -19.34 13.66
C CYS A 219 -11.18 -18.86 14.98
N GLY A 220 -11.34 -17.57 15.31
CA GLY A 220 -10.58 -16.93 16.39
C GLY A 220 -10.87 -17.54 17.74
N LYS A 221 -12.14 -17.85 18.01
CA LYS A 221 -12.60 -18.50 19.22
C LYS A 221 -12.08 -19.93 19.36
N THR A 222 -12.16 -20.75 18.31
CA THR A 222 -11.62 -22.12 18.33
C THR A 222 -10.11 -22.11 18.54
N CYS A 223 -9.41 -21.16 17.93
CA CYS A 223 -7.96 -21.05 18.01
C CYS A 223 -7.45 -20.29 19.23
N GLY A 224 -8.31 -19.71 20.08
CA GLY A 224 -7.91 -18.96 21.27
C GLY A 224 -7.06 -17.73 20.96
N LEU A 225 -7.27 -17.14 19.77
CA LEU A 225 -6.58 -15.90 19.34
C LEU A 225 -7.30 -14.65 19.84
N CYS A 226 -8.44 -14.88 20.49
CA CYS A 226 -9.32 -14.02 21.29
C CYS A 226 -10.04 -14.97 22.27
#